data_AF-A0AAU3FC35-F1
#
_entry.id   AF-A0AAU3FC35-F1
#
_cell.length_a   1.000
_cell.length_b   1.000
_cell.length_c   1.000
_cell.angle_alpha   90.00
_cell.angle_beta   90.00
_cell.angle_gamma   90.00
#
_symmetry.space_group_name_H-M   'P 1'
#
loop_
_entity.id
_entity.type
_entity.pdbx_description
1 polymer ?
#
loop_
_entity_poly.entity_id
_entity_poly.type
_entity_poly.pdbx_seq_one_letter_code
_entity_poly.pdbx_strand_id
1 'polypeptide(L)'
;MGALAVLAAAAVLHVGVVLVVHSQTNGDALFPDAQGYRSASDMIAAAWRSGSPWEPRNISGMVGSAVWGYPAVMALCRLLTGGGWLAAKTVLALLAATGAVAAYGLALTSGRGRKRAAAAGLMVGASPSLLLWDAWGLKDGLITSIVLWSLLVQTRARFSLACVSTLLSIYACLYLRPAAALFLGVALLARMRFRREYLTGSLVLVGAAAVFILPRLMTLFGLVDSLEVHDGTRLAFGGGYGSQNLLNHPQYLVTLLLGPFPWEFGPETAVPERWLYLGTVIWIASLFLGPTALRRAWADTTGVGRAAVLGASAYAAAYLAAFGGAFYRQRSLLECMLLILVVLYLPLSPAKAMMRIHVWLAAIAAVAVVHSPHLTPTAWSKYLAVCVLGLAVPLAFTCVRRGAPRLFRERHT
;
A
#
# COMPACT_ATOMS: atom_id res chain seq x y z
N MET A 1 -2.21 10.10 -23.93
CA MET A 1 -2.70 8.88 -23.29
C MET A 1 -3.90 9.22 -22.40
N GLY A 2 -5.06 8.64 -22.69
CA GLY A 2 -6.30 8.84 -21.92
C GLY A 2 -6.49 7.80 -20.81
N ALA A 3 -7.50 7.98 -19.97
CA ALA A 3 -7.82 7.08 -18.85
C ALA A 3 -8.05 5.62 -19.29
N LEU A 4 -8.70 5.41 -20.43
CA LEU A 4 -8.93 4.06 -20.98
C LEU A 4 -7.62 3.34 -21.33
N ALA A 5 -6.64 4.05 -21.87
CA ALA A 5 -5.33 3.48 -22.19
C ALA A 5 -4.53 3.15 -20.91
N VAL A 6 -4.66 3.97 -19.85
CA VAL A 6 -4.10 3.65 -18.53
C VAL A 6 -4.73 2.37 -17.97
N LEU A 7 -6.07 2.27 -18.04
CA LEU A 7 -6.80 1.08 -17.57
C LEU A 7 -6.38 -0.17 -18.33
N ALA A 8 -6.35 -0.11 -19.66
CA ALA A 8 -5.98 -1.23 -20.50
C ALA A 8 -4.55 -1.70 -20.20
N ALA A 9 -3.59 -0.78 -20.08
CA ALA A 9 -2.21 -1.11 -19.72
C ALA A 9 -2.13 -1.76 -18.33
N ALA A 10 -2.80 -1.20 -17.33
CA ALA A 10 -2.84 -1.77 -15.99
C ALA A 10 -3.50 -3.16 -15.99
N ALA A 11 -4.66 -3.32 -16.62
CA ALA A 11 -5.38 -4.58 -16.70
C ALA A 11 -4.54 -5.69 -17.35
N VAL A 12 -3.84 -5.38 -18.46
CA VAL A 12 -2.95 -6.33 -19.14
C VAL A 12 -1.81 -6.77 -18.22
N LEU A 13 -1.18 -5.84 -17.49
CA LEU A 13 -0.11 -6.18 -16.54
C LEU A 13 -0.62 -7.03 -15.38
N HIS A 14 -1.71 -6.60 -14.72
CA HIS A 14 -2.30 -7.30 -13.59
C HIS A 14 -2.73 -8.72 -13.96
N VAL A 15 -3.48 -8.89 -15.05
CA VAL A 15 -3.92 -10.21 -15.53
C VAL A 15 -2.74 -11.05 -16.02
N GLY A 16 -1.79 -10.45 -16.75
CA GLY A 16 -0.59 -11.14 -17.21
C GLY A 16 0.22 -11.74 -16.07
N VAL A 17 0.47 -10.97 -15.01
CA VAL A 17 1.20 -11.47 -13.83
C VAL A 17 0.38 -12.53 -13.08
N VAL A 18 -0.93 -12.37 -12.96
CA VAL A 18 -1.81 -13.41 -12.38
C VAL A 18 -1.67 -14.74 -13.13
N LEU A 19 -1.72 -14.72 -14.47
CA LEU A 19 -1.60 -15.91 -15.31
C LEU A 19 -0.23 -16.57 -15.17
N VAL A 20 0.85 -15.78 -15.24
CA VAL A 20 2.22 -16.28 -15.09
C VAL A 20 2.41 -16.93 -13.73
N VAL A 21 2.06 -16.23 -12.65
CA VAL A 21 2.21 -16.75 -11.28
C VAL A 21 1.35 -18.00 -11.09
N HIS A 22 0.09 -17.99 -11.55
CA HIS A 22 -0.78 -19.16 -11.42
C HIS A 22 -0.22 -20.37 -12.17
N SER A 23 0.34 -20.18 -13.37
CA SER A 23 0.99 -21.25 -14.12
C SER A 23 2.24 -21.79 -13.41
N GLN A 24 3.08 -20.91 -12.84
CA GLN A 24 4.31 -21.31 -12.16
C GLN A 24 4.06 -22.01 -10.82
N THR A 25 2.92 -21.75 -10.18
CA THR A 25 2.54 -22.39 -8.92
C THR A 25 1.61 -23.58 -9.09
N ASN A 26 1.35 -24.03 -10.34
CA ASN A 26 0.32 -25.03 -10.65
C ASN A 26 -1.05 -24.72 -10.00
N GLY A 27 -1.34 -23.42 -9.86
CA GLY A 27 -2.55 -22.92 -9.24
C GLY A 27 -2.56 -22.86 -7.72
N ASP A 28 -1.47 -23.24 -7.05
CA ASP A 28 -1.38 -23.23 -5.60
C ASP A 28 -1.30 -21.84 -5.00
N ALA A 29 -1.87 -21.72 -3.80
CA ALA A 29 -1.76 -20.53 -2.96
C ALA A 29 -0.50 -20.68 -2.11
N LEU A 30 0.52 -19.86 -2.39
CA LEU A 30 1.84 -20.03 -1.78
C LEU A 30 1.95 -19.46 -0.35
N PHE A 31 1.13 -18.47 0.00
CA PHE A 31 1.19 -17.80 1.30
C PHE A 31 0.10 -18.31 2.23
N PRO A 32 0.37 -18.42 3.54
CA PRO A 32 -0.64 -18.82 4.53
C PRO A 32 -1.93 -17.99 4.42
N ASP A 33 -1.81 -16.67 4.21
CA ASP A 33 -2.97 -15.79 4.00
C ASP A 33 -3.77 -16.16 2.75
N ALA A 34 -3.09 -16.41 1.63
CA ALA A 34 -3.73 -16.79 0.38
C ALA A 34 -4.38 -18.18 0.46
N GLN A 35 -3.77 -19.12 1.17
CA GLN A 35 -4.34 -20.44 1.45
C GLN A 35 -5.60 -20.31 2.29
N GLY A 36 -5.56 -19.50 3.36
CA GLY A 36 -6.73 -19.19 4.17
C GLY A 36 -7.86 -18.58 3.33
N TYR A 37 -7.56 -17.61 2.47
CA TYR A 37 -8.54 -16.99 1.58
C TYR A 37 -9.11 -17.97 0.55
N ARG A 38 -8.28 -18.84 -0.03
CA ARG A 38 -8.73 -19.88 -0.96
C ARG A 38 -9.72 -20.82 -0.26
N SER A 39 -9.32 -21.42 0.85
CA SER A 39 -10.15 -22.37 1.59
C SER A 39 -11.46 -21.75 2.09
N ALA A 40 -11.39 -20.57 2.72
CA ALA A 40 -12.58 -19.88 3.21
C ALA A 40 -13.52 -19.48 2.06
N SER A 41 -12.99 -18.98 0.94
CA SER A 41 -13.82 -18.62 -0.22
C SER A 41 -14.45 -19.82 -0.92
N ASP A 42 -13.76 -20.97 -0.95
CA ASP A 42 -14.31 -22.24 -1.46
C ASP A 42 -15.49 -22.70 -0.61
N MET A 43 -15.34 -22.67 0.71
CA MET A 43 -16.41 -23.04 1.65
C MET A 43 -17.63 -22.11 1.53
N ILE A 44 -17.40 -20.80 1.48
CA ILE A 44 -18.47 -19.81 1.35
C ILE A 44 -19.22 -20.01 0.01
N ALA A 45 -18.48 -20.16 -1.09
CA ALA A 45 -19.09 -20.37 -2.41
C ALA A 45 -19.88 -21.68 -2.47
N ALA A 46 -19.39 -22.77 -1.85
CA ALA A 46 -20.10 -24.04 -1.79
C ALA A 46 -21.40 -23.94 -0.98
N ALA A 47 -21.36 -23.28 0.19
CA ALA A 47 -22.54 -23.09 1.03
C ALA A 47 -23.61 -22.22 0.37
N TRP A 48 -23.20 -21.13 -0.29
CA TRP A 48 -24.12 -20.28 -1.05
C TRP A 48 -24.74 -21.00 -2.25
N ARG A 49 -24.01 -21.91 -2.91
CA ARG A 49 -24.56 -22.73 -4.01
C ARG A 49 -25.55 -23.79 -3.51
N SER A 50 -25.30 -24.39 -2.36
CA SER A 50 -26.15 -25.46 -1.83
C SER A 50 -27.43 -24.94 -1.15
N GLY A 51 -27.57 -23.61 -0.98
CA GLY A 51 -28.68 -23.02 -0.23
C GLY A 51 -28.67 -23.39 1.25
N SER A 52 -27.56 -23.96 1.75
CA SER A 52 -27.42 -24.32 3.15
C SER A 52 -27.46 -23.04 3.99
N PRO A 53 -28.22 -23.00 5.11
CA PRO A 53 -28.10 -21.92 6.07
C PRO A 53 -26.63 -21.87 6.50
N TRP A 54 -25.96 -20.81 6.07
CA TRP A 54 -24.55 -20.65 6.29
C TRP A 54 -24.37 -19.95 7.63
N GLU A 55 -23.81 -20.66 8.61
CA GLU A 55 -23.42 -20.07 9.88
C GLU A 55 -21.90 -19.92 9.94
N PRO A 56 -21.36 -18.71 10.19
CA PRO A 56 -19.91 -18.49 10.31
C PRO A 56 -19.24 -19.40 11.36
N ARG A 57 -20.03 -19.88 12.34
CA ARG A 57 -19.57 -20.75 13.44
C ARG A 57 -19.23 -22.18 12.98
N ASN A 58 -19.74 -22.61 11.83
CA ASN A 58 -19.53 -23.97 11.30
C ASN A 58 -18.16 -24.13 10.61
N ILE A 59 -17.39 -23.05 10.47
CA ILE A 59 -16.01 -23.09 10.00
C ILE A 59 -15.11 -23.20 11.23
N SER A 60 -14.60 -24.41 11.48
CA SER A 60 -13.66 -24.74 12.57
C SER A 60 -12.52 -23.72 12.66
N GLY A 61 -12.64 -22.75 13.57
CA GLY A 61 -11.60 -21.80 13.93
C GLY A 61 -11.60 -20.44 13.20
N MET A 62 -12.53 -20.15 12.28
CA MET A 62 -12.61 -18.83 11.63
C MET A 62 -13.89 -18.09 12.02
N VAL A 63 -13.76 -16.99 12.78
CA VAL A 63 -14.90 -16.17 13.22
C VAL A 63 -14.72 -14.73 12.74
N GLY A 64 -15.81 -14.09 12.31
CA GLY A 64 -15.87 -12.65 12.08
C GLY A 64 -15.25 -12.14 10.76
N SER A 65 -14.36 -11.15 10.82
CA SER A 65 -13.75 -10.51 9.63
C SER A 65 -12.89 -11.45 8.79
N ALA A 66 -12.44 -12.55 9.38
CA ALA A 66 -11.77 -13.65 8.67
C ALA A 66 -12.69 -14.34 7.65
N VAL A 67 -14.01 -14.19 7.79
CA VAL A 67 -15.01 -14.88 6.99
C VAL A 67 -15.79 -13.90 6.09
N TRP A 68 -16.24 -12.77 6.65
CA TRP A 68 -17.07 -11.78 5.96
C TRP A 68 -16.30 -10.64 5.25
N GLY A 69 -14.98 -10.78 5.13
CA GLY A 69 -14.12 -9.82 4.47
C GLY A 69 -13.74 -10.23 3.05
N TYR A 70 -12.43 -10.26 2.79
CA TYR A 70 -11.89 -10.62 1.48
C TYR A 70 -12.34 -12.01 0.97
N PRO A 71 -12.44 -13.07 1.80
CA PRO A 71 -12.92 -14.37 1.34
C PRO A 71 -14.34 -14.37 0.78
N ALA A 72 -15.25 -13.58 1.36
CA ALA A 72 -16.61 -13.42 0.84
C ALA A 72 -16.61 -12.74 -0.54
N VAL A 73 -15.76 -11.74 -0.75
CA VAL A 73 -15.59 -11.10 -2.08
C VAL A 73 -15.03 -12.11 -3.09
N MET A 74 -14.04 -12.91 -2.70
CA MET A 74 -13.51 -13.98 -3.56
C MET A 74 -14.57 -15.02 -3.89
N ALA A 75 -15.37 -15.44 -2.91
CA ALA A 75 -16.47 -16.39 -3.10
C ALA A 75 -17.49 -15.84 -4.10
N LEU A 76 -17.88 -14.56 -3.96
CA LEU A 76 -18.76 -13.89 -4.91
C LEU A 76 -18.16 -13.89 -6.33
N CYS A 77 -16.87 -13.60 -6.49
CA CYS A 77 -16.21 -13.65 -7.79
C CYS A 77 -16.26 -15.07 -8.40
N ARG A 78 -16.06 -16.12 -7.60
CA ARG A 78 -16.18 -17.52 -8.03
C ARG A 78 -17.60 -17.89 -8.45
N LEU A 79 -18.61 -17.39 -7.71
CA LEU A 79 -20.01 -17.60 -8.06
C LEU A 79 -20.38 -16.92 -9.37
N LEU A 80 -20.02 -15.64 -9.52
CA LEU A 80 -20.36 -14.84 -10.70
C LEU A 80 -19.66 -15.33 -11.97
N THR A 81 -18.44 -15.85 -11.85
CA THR A 81 -17.69 -16.36 -13.01
C THR A 81 -17.93 -17.84 -13.29
N GLY A 82 -18.55 -18.57 -12.36
CA GLY A 82 -18.57 -20.04 -12.37
C GLY A 82 -17.18 -20.68 -12.21
N GLY A 83 -16.12 -19.88 -12.07
CA GLY A 83 -14.73 -20.32 -12.11
C GLY A 83 -14.12 -20.63 -10.74
N GLY A 84 -12.91 -21.19 -10.78
CA GLY A 84 -12.12 -21.49 -9.59
C GLY A 84 -11.26 -20.32 -9.10
N TRP A 85 -10.19 -20.65 -8.38
CA TRP A 85 -9.22 -19.70 -7.81
C TRP A 85 -8.67 -18.70 -8.84
N LEU A 86 -8.34 -19.17 -10.05
CA LEU A 86 -7.82 -18.31 -11.12
C LEU A 86 -8.80 -17.20 -11.50
N ALA A 87 -10.06 -17.56 -11.78
CA ALA A 87 -11.08 -16.60 -12.20
C ALA A 87 -11.31 -15.52 -11.13
N ALA A 88 -11.36 -15.92 -9.85
CA ALA A 88 -11.50 -14.99 -8.74
C ALA A 88 -10.33 -14.00 -8.66
N LYS A 89 -9.09 -14.48 -8.75
CA LYS A 89 -7.90 -13.62 -8.76
C LYS A 89 -7.90 -12.68 -9.96
N THR A 90 -8.28 -13.15 -11.14
CA THR A 90 -8.35 -12.32 -12.34
C THR A 90 -9.37 -11.19 -12.19
N VAL A 91 -10.57 -11.46 -11.66
CA VAL A 91 -11.57 -10.41 -11.40
C VAL A 91 -11.04 -9.38 -10.40
N LEU A 92 -10.40 -9.83 -9.31
CA LEU A 92 -9.84 -8.94 -8.30
C LEU A 92 -8.68 -8.10 -8.84
N ALA A 93 -7.85 -8.67 -9.69
CA ALA A 93 -6.76 -7.98 -10.37
C ALA A 93 -7.27 -6.92 -11.36
N LEU A 94 -8.40 -7.18 -12.03
CA LEU A 94 -9.09 -6.17 -12.85
C LEU A 94 -9.68 -5.04 -11.99
N LEU A 95 -10.28 -5.36 -10.83
CA LEU A 95 -10.74 -4.35 -9.88
C LEU A 95 -9.58 -3.50 -9.34
N ALA A 96 -8.44 -4.11 -9.06
CA ALA A 96 -7.22 -3.43 -8.65
C ALA A 96 -6.69 -2.49 -9.74
N ALA A 97 -6.71 -2.92 -11.01
CA ALA A 97 -6.31 -2.10 -12.16
C ALA A 97 -7.13 -0.81 -12.30
N THR A 98 -8.38 -0.78 -11.82
CA THR A 98 -9.16 0.48 -11.79
C THR A 98 -8.56 1.53 -10.85
N GLY A 99 -7.74 1.14 -9.88
CA GLY A 99 -6.96 2.05 -9.03
C GLY A 99 -6.00 2.93 -9.84
N ALA A 100 -5.47 2.43 -10.97
CA ALA A 100 -4.66 3.22 -11.90
C ALA A 100 -5.45 4.38 -12.53
N VAL A 101 -6.73 4.14 -12.84
CA VAL A 101 -7.64 5.17 -13.35
C VAL A 101 -7.95 6.20 -12.28
N ALA A 102 -8.18 5.75 -11.05
CA ALA A 102 -8.39 6.65 -9.92
C ALA A 102 -7.15 7.54 -9.68
N ALA A 103 -5.94 6.98 -9.72
CA ALA A 103 -4.69 7.74 -9.61
C ALA A 103 -4.49 8.74 -10.76
N TYR A 104 -4.82 8.36 -11.99
CA TYR A 104 -4.87 9.27 -13.14
C TYR A 104 -5.85 10.44 -12.90
N GLY A 105 -7.06 10.12 -12.42
CA GLY A 105 -8.09 11.10 -12.09
C GLY A 105 -7.61 12.07 -11.01
N LEU A 106 -7.06 11.56 -9.91
CA LEU A 106 -6.49 12.32 -8.81
C LEU A 106 -5.45 13.32 -9.31
N ALA A 107 -4.54 12.85 -10.16
CA ALA A 107 -3.51 13.68 -10.76
C ALA A 107 -4.06 14.83 -11.60
N LEU A 108 -5.08 14.56 -12.42
CA LEU A 108 -5.78 15.59 -13.18
C LEU A 108 -6.51 16.58 -12.26
N THR A 109 -7.10 16.11 -11.16
CA THR A 109 -7.80 16.99 -10.20
C THR A 109 -6.86 17.98 -9.52
N SER A 110 -5.61 17.58 -9.28
CA SER A 110 -4.58 18.41 -8.67
C SER A 110 -3.94 19.43 -9.62
N GLY A 111 -4.61 19.74 -10.74
CA GLY A 111 -4.14 20.69 -11.75
C GLY A 111 -2.87 20.23 -12.49
N ARG A 112 -2.53 18.93 -12.43
CA ARG A 112 -1.35 18.41 -13.12
C ARG A 112 -1.74 18.00 -14.54
N GLY A 113 -0.97 18.47 -15.53
CA GLY A 113 -1.25 18.20 -16.94
C GLY A 113 -1.35 16.70 -17.28
N ARG A 114 -2.02 16.38 -18.39
CA ARG A 114 -2.34 14.99 -18.82
C ARG A 114 -1.15 14.03 -18.81
N LYS A 115 0.07 14.51 -19.12
CA LYS A 115 1.29 13.70 -19.10
C LYS A 115 1.62 13.18 -17.69
N ARG A 116 1.52 14.02 -16.65
CA ARG A 116 1.77 13.61 -15.26
C ARG A 116 0.65 12.72 -14.73
N ALA A 117 -0.58 12.98 -15.16
CA ALA A 117 -1.69 12.09 -14.82
C ALA A 117 -1.51 10.69 -15.39
N ALA A 118 -1.11 10.58 -16.66
CA ALA A 118 -0.78 9.30 -17.28
C ALA A 118 0.35 8.58 -16.52
N ALA A 119 1.41 9.31 -16.15
CA ALA A 119 2.50 8.75 -15.37
C ALA A 119 2.04 8.24 -13.98
N ALA A 120 1.22 9.02 -13.25
CA ALA A 120 0.70 8.61 -11.95
C ALA A 120 -0.15 7.33 -12.05
N GLY A 121 -1.04 7.28 -13.04
CA GLY A 121 -1.86 6.09 -13.29
C GLY A 121 -1.04 4.86 -13.64
N LEU A 122 -0.09 4.99 -14.58
CA LEU A 122 0.79 3.88 -14.97
C LEU A 122 1.68 3.41 -13.81
N MET A 123 2.21 4.31 -12.99
CA MET A 123 3.07 3.92 -11.86
C MET A 123 2.31 3.14 -10.79
N VAL A 124 1.03 3.45 -10.57
CA VAL A 124 0.17 2.66 -9.68
C VAL A 124 -0.18 1.32 -10.33
N GLY A 125 -0.65 1.32 -11.57
CA GLY A 125 -1.06 0.11 -12.28
C GLY A 125 0.11 -0.83 -12.66
N ALA A 126 1.34 -0.35 -12.56
CA ALA A 126 2.55 -1.14 -12.76
C ALA A 126 3.38 -1.29 -11.47
N SER A 127 2.83 -0.96 -10.29
CA SER A 127 3.53 -1.18 -9.02
C SER A 127 3.80 -2.68 -8.87
N PRO A 128 5.08 -3.11 -8.80
CA PRO A 128 5.41 -4.53 -8.68
C PRO A 128 4.80 -5.15 -7.43
N SER A 129 4.75 -4.38 -6.34
CA SER A 129 4.16 -4.80 -5.07
C SER A 129 2.67 -5.12 -5.23
N LEU A 130 1.90 -4.28 -5.94
CA LEU A 130 0.48 -4.57 -6.22
C LEU A 130 0.31 -5.74 -7.18
N LEU A 131 1.04 -5.74 -8.31
CA LEU A 131 0.94 -6.79 -9.33
C LEU A 131 1.18 -8.18 -8.73
N LEU A 132 2.21 -8.32 -7.90
CA LEU A 132 2.57 -9.58 -7.27
C LEU A 132 1.53 -10.03 -6.24
N TRP A 133 1.01 -9.10 -5.44
CA TRP A 133 0.02 -9.38 -4.40
C TRP A 133 -1.32 -9.79 -4.99
N ASP A 134 -1.76 -9.13 -6.05
CA ASP A 134 -2.96 -9.52 -6.77
C ASP A 134 -2.79 -10.90 -7.42
N ALA A 135 -1.61 -11.19 -7.98
CA ALA A 135 -1.30 -12.48 -8.56
C ALA A 135 -1.31 -13.64 -7.56
N TRP A 136 -0.96 -13.36 -6.30
CA TRP A 136 -1.08 -14.31 -5.19
C TRP A 136 -2.48 -14.38 -4.59
N GLY A 137 -3.43 -13.57 -5.05
CA GLY A 137 -4.80 -13.55 -4.50
C GLY A 137 -4.83 -12.94 -3.10
N LEU A 138 -4.09 -11.85 -2.88
CA LEU A 138 -4.14 -11.06 -1.67
C LEU A 138 -5.01 -9.81 -1.89
N LYS A 139 -5.46 -9.21 -0.79
CA LYS A 139 -6.47 -8.13 -0.77
C LYS A 139 -5.96 -6.73 -1.13
N ASP A 140 -4.67 -6.57 -1.36
CA ASP A 140 -3.99 -5.28 -1.35
C ASP A 140 -4.32 -4.39 -2.55
N GLY A 141 -4.41 -4.95 -3.77
CA GLY A 141 -4.84 -4.19 -4.94
C GLY A 141 -6.29 -3.72 -4.84
N LEU A 142 -7.19 -4.57 -4.32
CA LEU A 142 -8.58 -4.19 -4.07
C LEU A 142 -8.67 -3.02 -3.07
N ILE A 143 -7.98 -3.12 -1.94
CA ILE A 143 -7.96 -2.05 -0.91
C ILE A 143 -7.39 -0.76 -1.50
N THR A 144 -6.29 -0.86 -2.25
CA THR A 144 -5.67 0.31 -2.88
C THR A 144 -6.59 0.99 -3.87
N SER A 145 -7.31 0.21 -4.68
CA SER A 145 -8.32 0.72 -5.60
C SER A 145 -9.46 1.44 -4.86
N ILE A 146 -10.03 0.83 -3.82
CA ILE A 146 -11.09 1.45 -2.99
C ILE A 146 -10.60 2.77 -2.39
N VAL A 147 -9.39 2.80 -1.84
CA VAL A 147 -8.82 4.02 -1.23
C VAL A 147 -8.65 5.12 -2.28
N LEU A 148 -8.09 4.81 -3.45
CA LEU A 148 -7.86 5.79 -4.51
C LEU A 148 -9.15 6.33 -5.11
N TRP A 149 -10.14 5.47 -5.34
CA TRP A 149 -11.46 5.89 -5.81
C TRP A 149 -12.16 6.78 -4.77
N SER A 150 -12.09 6.42 -3.49
CA SER A 150 -12.64 7.23 -2.40
C SER A 150 -12.01 8.63 -2.36
N LEU A 151 -10.69 8.74 -2.47
CA LEU A 151 -9.99 10.03 -2.57
C LEU A 151 -10.42 10.83 -3.82
N LEU A 152 -10.62 10.16 -4.96
CA LEU A 152 -11.03 10.82 -6.20
C LEU A 152 -12.47 11.33 -6.12
N VAL A 153 -13.38 10.51 -5.61
CA VAL A 153 -14.79 10.88 -5.38
C VAL A 153 -14.83 12.02 -4.39
N GLN A 154 -14.02 11.99 -3.34
CA GLN A 154 -13.84 13.14 -2.48
C GLN A 154 -13.53 14.37 -3.33
N THR A 155 -12.47 14.43 -4.13
CA THR A 155 -12.14 15.68 -4.84
C THR A 155 -13.12 16.14 -5.90
N ARG A 156 -13.87 15.25 -6.54
CA ARG A 156 -14.73 15.60 -7.68
C ARG A 156 -16.21 15.73 -7.35
N ALA A 157 -16.71 14.95 -6.39
CA ALA A 157 -18.13 14.86 -6.15
C ALA A 157 -18.66 16.01 -5.29
N ARG A 158 -19.99 16.18 -5.33
CA ARG A 158 -20.71 16.99 -4.35
C ARG A 158 -20.42 16.46 -2.95
N PHE A 159 -20.41 17.36 -1.97
CA PHE A 159 -19.98 17.05 -0.59
C PHE A 159 -20.74 15.85 0.01
N SER A 160 -22.06 15.79 -0.14
CA SER A 160 -22.88 14.67 0.33
C SER A 160 -22.46 13.33 -0.26
N LEU A 161 -22.29 13.28 -1.59
CA LEU A 161 -21.85 12.07 -2.29
C LEU A 161 -20.42 11.67 -1.88
N ALA A 162 -19.53 12.65 -1.70
CA ALA A 162 -18.18 12.41 -1.18
C ALA A 162 -18.20 11.78 0.22
N CYS A 163 -19.03 12.29 1.14
CA CYS A 163 -19.19 11.74 2.48
C CYS A 163 -19.76 10.32 2.45
N VAL A 164 -20.88 10.11 1.75
CA VAL A 164 -21.53 8.78 1.66
C VAL A 164 -20.59 7.75 1.03
N SER A 165 -19.98 8.07 -0.10
CA SER A 165 -19.01 7.16 -0.76
C SER A 165 -17.82 6.85 0.13
N THR A 166 -17.30 7.84 0.87
CA THR A 166 -16.19 7.61 1.78
C THR A 166 -16.61 6.76 2.98
N LEU A 167 -17.79 6.96 3.56
CA LEU A 167 -18.32 6.13 4.64
C LEU A 167 -18.53 4.67 4.19
N LEU A 168 -19.08 4.46 2.99
CA LEU A 168 -19.19 3.13 2.40
C LEU A 168 -17.80 2.49 2.17
N SER A 169 -16.82 3.28 1.73
CA SER A 169 -15.45 2.81 1.54
C SER A 169 -14.76 2.49 2.88
N ILE A 170 -14.98 3.28 3.92
CA ILE A 170 -14.52 3.00 5.29
C ILE A 170 -15.12 1.68 5.75
N TYR A 171 -16.44 1.51 5.60
CA TYR A 171 -17.13 0.28 5.98
C TYR A 171 -16.55 -0.94 5.25
N ALA A 172 -16.42 -0.88 3.92
CA ALA A 172 -15.78 -1.95 3.14
C ALA A 172 -14.33 -2.22 3.60
N CYS A 173 -13.55 -1.17 3.84
CA CYS A 173 -12.19 -1.30 4.35
C CYS A 173 -12.12 -1.85 5.78
N LEU A 174 -13.14 -1.73 6.63
CA LEU A 174 -13.13 -2.36 7.96
C LEU A 174 -13.09 -3.88 7.87
N TYR A 175 -13.84 -4.46 6.91
CA TYR A 175 -13.88 -5.90 6.67
C TYR A 175 -12.66 -6.40 5.89
N LEU A 176 -12.04 -5.55 5.06
CA LEU A 176 -10.82 -5.91 4.34
C LEU A 176 -9.56 -5.68 5.18
N ARG A 177 -9.38 -4.47 5.69
CA ARG A 177 -8.17 -3.98 6.37
C ARG A 177 -8.47 -2.72 7.21
N PRO A 178 -8.64 -2.82 8.53
CA PRO A 178 -9.03 -1.70 9.39
C PRO A 178 -8.14 -0.46 9.30
N ALA A 179 -6.83 -0.63 9.11
CA ALA A 179 -5.92 0.52 8.96
C ALA A 179 -6.15 1.31 7.66
N ALA A 180 -6.67 0.69 6.59
CA ALA A 180 -7.11 1.42 5.40
C ALA A 180 -8.42 2.20 5.65
N ALA A 181 -9.30 1.70 6.53
CA ALA A 181 -10.47 2.48 6.96
C ALA A 181 -10.03 3.72 7.76
N LEU A 182 -9.00 3.58 8.62
CA LEU A 182 -8.41 4.71 9.35
C LEU A 182 -7.75 5.73 8.42
N PHE A 183 -7.05 5.28 7.36
CA PHE A 183 -6.57 6.16 6.30
C PHE A 183 -7.70 7.04 5.75
N LEU A 184 -8.82 6.42 5.36
CA LEU A 184 -9.96 7.10 4.75
C LEU A 184 -10.67 8.02 5.73
N GLY A 185 -10.80 7.60 7.00
CA GLY A 185 -11.32 8.44 8.07
C GLY A 185 -10.51 9.73 8.25
N VAL A 186 -9.17 9.61 8.28
CA VAL A 186 -8.27 10.77 8.39
C VAL A 186 -8.26 11.63 7.13
N ALA A 187 -8.37 11.04 5.94
CA ALA A 187 -8.51 11.79 4.69
C ALA A 187 -9.83 12.59 4.67
N LEU A 188 -10.94 11.99 5.10
CA LEU A 188 -12.25 12.64 5.22
C LEU A 188 -12.20 13.79 6.24
N LEU A 189 -11.59 13.55 7.41
CA LEU A 189 -11.31 14.54 8.44
C LEU A 189 -10.58 15.76 7.89
N ALA A 190 -9.47 15.51 7.19
CA ALA A 190 -8.67 16.55 6.57
C ALA A 190 -9.55 17.39 5.63
N ARG A 191 -10.37 16.75 4.80
CA ARG A 191 -11.28 17.43 3.89
C ARG A 191 -12.35 18.28 4.61
N MET A 192 -12.95 17.76 5.68
CA MET A 192 -14.01 18.46 6.42
C MET A 192 -13.48 19.67 7.20
N ARG A 193 -12.30 19.57 7.81
CA ARG A 193 -11.68 20.68 8.58
C ARG A 193 -11.43 21.94 7.75
N PHE A 194 -11.29 21.82 6.43
CA PHE A 194 -11.07 22.97 5.53
C PHE A 194 -12.35 23.58 4.96
N ARG A 195 -13.55 23.07 5.31
CA ARG A 195 -14.83 23.75 5.05
C ARG A 195 -15.47 24.14 6.39
N ARG A 196 -15.14 25.35 6.87
CA ARG A 196 -15.53 25.92 8.17
C ARG A 196 -17.05 26.00 8.47
N GLU A 197 -17.92 25.67 7.52
CA GLU A 197 -19.36 25.99 7.58
C GLU A 197 -20.30 24.82 7.92
N TYR A 198 -19.81 23.60 8.10
CA TYR A 198 -20.71 22.44 8.23
C TYR A 198 -20.58 21.75 9.60
N LEU A 199 -21.36 22.22 10.57
CA LEU A 199 -21.60 21.58 11.87
C LEU A 199 -21.98 20.09 11.73
N THR A 200 -22.69 19.76 10.66
CA THR A 200 -23.08 18.39 10.26
C THR A 200 -21.87 17.51 9.94
N GLY A 201 -20.81 18.07 9.35
CA GLY A 201 -19.55 17.37 9.10
C GLY A 201 -18.86 16.98 10.41
N SER A 202 -18.87 17.88 11.40
CA SER A 202 -18.36 17.62 12.74
C SER A 202 -19.19 16.57 13.50
N LEU A 203 -20.51 16.51 13.31
CA LEU A 203 -21.37 15.50 13.94
C LEU A 203 -21.17 14.09 13.34
N VAL A 204 -21.11 13.98 12.01
CA VAL A 204 -20.75 12.72 11.32
C VAL A 204 -19.34 12.27 11.73
N LEU A 205 -18.45 13.23 11.96
CA LEU A 205 -17.09 12.99 12.41
C LEU A 205 -17.01 12.47 13.83
N VAL A 206 -17.74 13.08 14.77
CA VAL A 206 -17.80 12.64 16.16
C VAL A 206 -18.43 11.26 16.23
N GLY A 207 -19.48 11.00 15.44
CA GLY A 207 -20.06 9.66 15.30
C GLY A 207 -19.06 8.63 14.77
N ALA A 208 -18.35 8.93 13.68
CA ALA A 208 -17.35 8.02 13.12
C ALA A 208 -16.13 7.83 14.05
N ALA A 209 -15.69 8.88 14.74
CA ALA A 209 -14.61 8.81 15.71
C ALA A 209 -15.00 7.98 16.95
N ALA A 210 -16.21 8.17 17.48
CA ALA A 210 -16.71 7.42 18.63
C ALA A 210 -16.95 5.94 18.30
N VAL A 211 -17.48 5.63 17.11
CA VAL A 211 -17.79 4.24 16.73
C VAL A 211 -16.56 3.48 16.23
N PHE A 212 -15.59 4.14 15.58
CA PHE A 212 -14.51 3.43 14.87
C PHE A 212 -13.08 3.78 15.31
N ILE A 213 -12.82 5.01 15.75
CA ILE A 213 -11.47 5.45 16.15
C ILE A 213 -11.26 5.18 17.65
N LEU A 214 -12.26 5.46 18.47
CA LEU A 214 -12.20 5.32 19.92
C LEU A 214 -11.98 3.86 20.33
N PRO A 215 -12.71 2.85 19.81
CA PRO A 215 -12.44 1.46 20.16
C PRO A 215 -11.03 1.02 19.73
N ARG A 216 -10.54 1.52 18.59
CA ARG A 216 -9.20 1.19 18.08
C ARG A 216 -8.09 1.85 18.90
N LEU A 217 -8.28 3.09 19.35
CA LEU A 217 -7.39 3.76 20.31
C LEU A 217 -7.41 3.04 21.66
N MET A 218 -8.58 2.64 22.14
CA MET A 218 -8.72 1.86 23.39
C MET A 218 -7.97 0.53 23.30
N THR A 219 -8.01 -0.17 22.16
CA THR A 219 -7.16 -1.35 21.93
C THR A 219 -5.67 -1.01 21.87
N LEU A 220 -5.29 0.11 21.27
CA LEU A 220 -3.89 0.54 21.18
C LEU A 220 -3.29 0.84 22.56
N PHE A 221 -4.14 1.21 23.53
CA PHE A 221 -3.79 1.35 24.95
C PHE A 221 -4.04 0.07 25.77
N GLY A 222 -4.39 -1.06 25.15
CA GLY A 222 -4.61 -2.34 25.83
C GLY A 222 -5.90 -2.41 26.67
N LEU A 223 -6.88 -1.55 26.40
CA LEU A 223 -8.14 -1.49 27.15
C LEU A 223 -9.21 -2.46 26.60
N VAL A 224 -9.08 -2.92 25.35
CA VAL A 224 -10.05 -3.81 24.66
C VAL A 224 -9.33 -4.70 23.64
N ASP A 225 -9.35 -6.03 23.79
CA ASP A 225 -8.62 -6.98 22.92
C ASP A 225 -9.37 -7.37 21.63
N SER A 226 -10.70 -7.21 21.62
CA SER A 226 -11.54 -7.43 20.47
C SER A 226 -12.85 -6.64 20.57
N LEU A 227 -13.40 -6.22 19.44
CA LEU A 227 -14.73 -5.61 19.39
C LEU A 227 -15.70 -6.60 18.76
N GLU A 228 -16.80 -6.87 19.45
CA GLU A 228 -17.92 -7.59 18.85
C GLU A 228 -18.74 -6.61 18.00
N VAL A 229 -18.83 -6.87 16.70
CA VAL A 229 -19.46 -5.94 15.74
C VAL A 229 -20.90 -6.33 15.44
N HIS A 230 -21.23 -7.63 15.36
CA HIS A 230 -22.59 -8.19 15.27
C HIS A 230 -22.53 -9.75 15.20
N ASP A 231 -23.55 -10.48 15.67
CA ASP A 231 -23.69 -11.96 15.51
C ASP A 231 -22.49 -12.83 15.96
N GLY A 232 -21.80 -12.44 17.04
CA GLY A 232 -20.59 -13.14 17.49
C GLY A 232 -19.35 -12.87 16.61
N THR A 233 -19.45 -11.96 15.64
CA THR A 233 -18.30 -11.46 14.87
C THR A 233 -17.42 -10.62 15.77
N ARG A 234 -16.29 -11.21 16.20
CA ARG A 234 -15.22 -10.48 16.89
C ARG A 234 -14.22 -9.95 15.87
N LEU A 235 -14.02 -8.64 15.85
CA LEU A 235 -12.82 -8.05 15.30
C LEU A 235 -11.69 -8.26 16.31
N ALA A 236 -10.92 -9.32 16.13
CA ALA A 236 -9.66 -9.49 16.86
C ALA A 236 -8.72 -8.35 16.47
N PHE A 237 -8.16 -7.69 17.48
CA PHE A 237 -7.31 -6.52 17.29
C PHE A 237 -5.83 -6.79 17.59
N GLY A 238 -5.52 -7.96 18.15
CA GLY A 238 -4.16 -8.48 18.20
C GLY A 238 -3.65 -8.80 16.79
N GLY A 239 -2.58 -8.15 16.37
CA GLY A 239 -1.82 -8.61 15.21
C GLY A 239 -1.19 -9.97 15.49
N GLY A 240 -1.05 -10.83 14.48
CA GLY A 240 -0.25 -12.06 14.62
C GLY A 240 1.21 -11.74 14.95
N TYR A 241 1.86 -12.60 15.73
CA TYR A 241 3.27 -12.77 16.19
C TYR A 241 4.32 -11.62 16.13
N GLY A 242 4.18 -10.59 15.30
CA GLY A 242 5.08 -9.43 15.19
C GLY A 242 4.60 -8.15 15.88
N SER A 243 3.42 -8.15 16.52
CA SER A 243 2.73 -6.94 17.00
C SER A 243 3.30 -6.28 18.27
N GLN A 244 4.48 -6.67 18.77
CA GLN A 244 4.99 -6.14 20.05
C GLN A 244 6.35 -5.42 20.02
N ASN A 245 7.04 -5.30 18.88
CA ASN A 245 8.46 -4.92 18.91
C ASN A 245 8.84 -3.74 18.02
N LEU A 246 8.49 -2.51 18.43
CA LEU A 246 9.15 -1.31 17.88
C LEU A 246 9.48 -0.25 18.92
N LEU A 247 8.66 -0.11 19.96
CA LEU A 247 9.01 0.73 21.12
C LEU A 247 10.21 0.16 21.89
N ASN A 248 10.34 -1.16 21.95
CA ASN A 248 11.40 -1.84 22.72
C ASN A 248 12.64 -2.19 21.87
N HIS A 249 12.57 -2.04 20.54
CA HIS A 249 13.62 -2.49 19.62
C HIS A 249 13.71 -1.57 18.38
N PRO A 250 14.28 -0.37 18.54
CA PRO A 250 14.40 0.63 17.47
C PRO A 250 15.20 0.13 16.25
N GLN A 251 16.01 -0.92 16.40
CA GLN A 251 16.70 -1.58 15.28
C GLN A 251 15.73 -2.09 14.20
N TYR A 252 14.47 -2.41 14.55
CA TYR A 252 13.48 -2.84 13.57
C TYR A 252 12.97 -1.68 12.70
N LEU A 253 13.25 -0.42 13.03
CA LEU A 253 12.87 0.73 12.19
C LEU A 253 13.65 0.76 10.86
N VAL A 254 14.91 0.30 10.88
CA VAL A 254 15.72 0.11 9.67
C VAL A 254 15.14 -1.04 8.85
N THR A 255 14.86 -2.18 9.47
CA THR A 255 14.22 -3.34 8.82
C THR A 255 12.84 -2.99 8.25
N LEU A 256 12.09 -2.15 8.94
CA LEU A 256 10.76 -1.67 8.57
C LEU A 256 10.79 -0.79 7.32
N LEU A 257 11.69 0.20 7.31
CA LEU A 257 11.81 1.13 6.20
C LEU A 257 12.52 0.51 5.01
N LEU A 258 13.49 -0.38 5.24
CA LEU A 258 14.44 -0.77 4.22
C LEU A 258 14.34 -2.24 3.83
N GLY A 259 13.55 -3.04 4.55
CA GLY A 259 13.50 -4.49 4.32
C GLY A 259 13.08 -4.86 2.89
N PRO A 260 13.69 -5.92 2.31
CA PRO A 260 13.30 -6.43 1.02
C PRO A 260 11.91 -7.05 1.16
N PHE A 261 10.96 -6.48 0.42
CA PHE A 261 9.63 -7.02 0.30
C PHE A 261 9.60 -8.06 -0.82
N PRO A 262 8.80 -9.14 -0.71
CA PRO A 262 7.82 -9.46 0.34
C PRO A 262 8.31 -10.42 1.45
N TRP A 263 9.62 -10.61 1.59
CA TRP A 263 10.17 -11.72 2.37
C TRP A 263 10.50 -11.37 3.83
N GLU A 264 10.35 -12.34 4.74
CA GLU A 264 10.89 -12.25 6.11
C GLU A 264 12.42 -12.17 6.08
N PHE A 265 13.03 -11.53 7.08
CA PHE A 265 14.47 -11.64 7.35
C PHE A 265 14.72 -12.79 8.31
N GLY A 266 15.12 -13.91 7.74
CA GLY A 266 15.75 -15.03 8.41
C GLY A 266 17.09 -15.34 7.74
N PRO A 267 17.93 -16.20 8.36
CA PRO A 267 19.21 -16.63 7.79
C PRO A 267 19.07 -17.19 6.36
N GLU A 268 17.96 -17.86 6.08
CA GLU A 268 17.67 -18.47 4.77
C GLU A 268 17.18 -17.48 3.70
N THR A 269 16.93 -16.24 4.08
CA THR A 269 16.23 -15.24 3.25
C THR A 269 17.01 -13.94 3.09
N ALA A 270 18.20 -13.85 3.67
CA ALA A 270 19.11 -12.71 3.59
C ALA A 270 20.02 -12.74 2.34
N VAL A 271 19.44 -12.95 1.15
CA VAL A 271 20.18 -13.03 -0.12
C VAL A 271 20.16 -11.70 -0.91
N PRO A 272 21.26 -11.29 -1.57
CA PRO A 272 21.36 -10.01 -2.28
C PRO A 272 20.28 -9.78 -3.35
N GLU A 273 19.84 -10.84 -4.02
CA GLU A 273 18.86 -10.81 -5.12
C GLU A 273 17.50 -10.26 -4.67
N ARG A 274 17.16 -10.41 -3.38
CA ARG A 274 15.91 -9.89 -2.81
C ARG A 274 15.91 -8.38 -2.63
N TRP A 275 17.09 -7.78 -2.46
CA TRP A 275 17.25 -6.32 -2.46
C TRP A 275 17.10 -5.73 -3.87
N LEU A 276 17.32 -6.55 -4.90
CA LEU A 276 17.12 -6.18 -6.31
C LEU A 276 15.68 -6.36 -6.77
N TYR A 277 14.77 -6.87 -5.92
CA TYR A 277 13.35 -6.90 -6.23
C TYR A 277 12.84 -5.49 -6.56
N LEU A 278 12.19 -5.34 -7.71
CA LEU A 278 11.83 -4.03 -8.23
C LEU A 278 10.94 -3.23 -7.27
N GLY A 279 10.00 -3.86 -6.57
CA GLY A 279 9.18 -3.17 -5.56
C GLY A 279 10.00 -2.68 -4.36
N THR A 280 11.06 -3.39 -3.98
CA THR A 280 12.01 -2.93 -2.95
C THR A 280 12.76 -1.70 -3.43
N VAL A 281 13.30 -1.73 -4.65
CA VAL A 281 14.00 -0.60 -5.26
C VAL A 281 13.08 0.63 -5.40
N ILE A 282 11.83 0.43 -5.85
CA ILE A 282 10.84 1.50 -6.01
C ILE A 282 10.44 2.11 -4.67
N TRP A 283 10.17 1.28 -3.67
CA TRP A 283 9.86 1.72 -2.31
C TRP A 283 10.99 2.60 -1.74
N ILE A 284 12.22 2.10 -1.85
CA ILE A 284 13.44 2.79 -1.46
C ILE A 284 13.58 4.15 -2.16
N ALA A 285 13.46 4.16 -3.49
CA ALA A 285 13.49 5.38 -4.28
C ALA A 285 12.41 6.38 -3.83
N SER A 286 11.22 5.87 -3.50
CA SER A 286 10.09 6.66 -3.03
C SER A 286 10.32 7.23 -1.63
N LEU A 287 11.00 6.52 -0.74
CA LEU A 287 11.39 7.05 0.58
C LEU A 287 12.37 8.23 0.46
N PHE A 288 13.24 8.24 -0.55
CA PHE A 288 14.16 9.36 -0.71
C PHE A 288 13.48 10.61 -1.29
N LEU A 289 12.65 10.42 -2.30
CA LEU A 289 11.90 11.49 -2.92
C LEU A 289 10.73 11.96 -2.03
N GLY A 290 10.25 11.07 -1.16
CA GLY A 290 9.12 11.21 -0.25
C GLY A 290 9.14 12.51 0.54
N PRO A 291 10.16 12.82 1.36
CA PRO A 291 10.18 14.02 2.20
C PRO A 291 9.94 15.32 1.43
N THR A 292 10.54 15.45 0.23
CA THR A 292 10.33 16.65 -0.60
C THR A 292 8.93 16.65 -1.21
N ALA A 293 8.42 15.49 -1.64
CA ALA A 293 7.07 15.34 -2.16
C ALA A 293 6.02 15.64 -1.07
N LEU A 294 6.17 15.05 0.12
CA LEU A 294 5.32 15.24 1.30
C LEU A 294 5.28 16.71 1.72
N ARG A 295 6.43 17.40 1.80
CA ARG A 295 6.49 18.83 2.12
C ARG A 295 5.68 19.68 1.14
N ARG A 296 5.74 19.36 -0.16
CA ARG A 296 5.01 20.08 -1.21
C ARG A 296 3.53 19.70 -1.25
N ALA A 297 3.21 18.43 -1.00
CA ALA A 297 1.84 17.95 -0.85
C ALA A 297 1.16 18.57 0.38
N TRP A 298 1.90 18.79 1.46
CA TRP A 298 1.40 19.47 2.65
C TRP A 298 0.99 20.93 2.39
N ALA A 299 1.72 21.59 1.50
CA ALA A 299 1.41 22.95 1.05
C ALA A 299 0.18 23.01 0.12
N ASP A 300 -0.27 21.87 -0.41
CA ASP A 300 -1.46 21.80 -1.26
C ASP A 300 -2.74 21.78 -0.42
N THR A 301 -3.34 22.96 -0.27
CA THR A 301 -4.58 23.20 0.50
C THR A 301 -5.85 22.94 -0.31
N THR A 302 -5.75 22.88 -1.64
CA THR A 302 -6.92 22.83 -2.54
C THR A 302 -7.06 21.48 -3.24
N GLY A 303 -5.95 20.75 -3.42
CA GLY A 303 -5.91 19.40 -3.97
C GLY A 303 -5.88 18.30 -2.91
N VAL A 304 -5.44 17.12 -3.34
CA VAL A 304 -5.39 15.91 -2.48
C VAL A 304 -4.17 15.82 -1.59
N GLY A 305 -3.18 16.69 -1.78
CA GLY A 305 -1.86 16.54 -1.19
C GLY A 305 -1.90 16.37 0.32
N ARG A 306 -2.53 17.31 1.03
CA ARG A 306 -2.60 17.26 2.50
C ARG A 306 -3.42 16.09 3.03
N ALA A 307 -4.56 15.77 2.41
CA ALA A 307 -5.40 14.65 2.80
C ALA A 307 -4.68 13.30 2.61
N ALA A 308 -3.97 13.14 1.48
CA ALA A 308 -3.17 11.97 1.20
C ALA A 308 -1.98 11.83 2.16
N VAL A 309 -1.30 12.93 2.51
CA VAL A 309 -0.22 12.92 3.51
C VAL A 309 -0.76 12.48 4.87
N LEU A 310 -1.82 13.11 5.37
CA LEU A 310 -2.42 12.79 6.67
C LEU A 310 -2.93 11.35 6.72
N GLY A 311 -3.66 10.91 5.69
CA GLY A 311 -4.13 9.54 5.56
C GLY A 311 -2.97 8.55 5.55
N ALA A 312 -1.93 8.80 4.77
CA ALA A 312 -0.76 7.92 4.66
C ALA A 312 0.01 7.82 5.98
N SER A 313 0.20 8.94 6.69
CA SER A 313 0.79 8.95 8.02
C SER A 313 -0.05 8.17 9.03
N ALA A 314 -1.37 8.33 9.00
CA ALA A 314 -2.28 7.62 9.89
C ALA A 314 -2.30 6.11 9.62
N TYR A 315 -2.31 5.70 8.35
CA TYR A 315 -2.13 4.31 7.93
C TYR A 315 -0.82 3.75 8.46
N ALA A 316 0.30 4.43 8.19
CA ALA A 316 1.62 4.00 8.63
C ALA A 316 1.70 3.86 10.15
N ALA A 317 1.16 4.81 10.91
CA ALA A 317 1.14 4.78 12.37
C ALA A 317 0.30 3.61 12.93
N ALA A 318 -0.93 3.42 12.41
CA ALA A 318 -1.80 2.32 12.83
C ALA A 318 -1.18 0.96 12.52
N TYR A 319 -0.49 0.85 11.39
CA TYR A 319 0.21 -0.35 10.98
C TYR A 319 1.46 -0.64 11.81
N LEU A 320 2.25 0.39 12.08
CA LEU A 320 3.43 0.31 12.91
C LEU A 320 3.06 -0.21 14.31
N ALA A 321 1.97 0.31 14.86
CA ALA A 321 1.42 -0.12 16.14
C ALA A 321 0.90 -1.57 16.10
N ALA A 322 0.22 -1.98 15.02
CA ALA A 322 -0.41 -3.29 14.94
C ALA A 322 0.53 -4.44 14.54
N PHE A 323 1.59 -4.18 13.76
CA PHE A 323 2.41 -5.23 13.14
C PHE A 323 3.90 -5.11 13.43
N GLY A 324 4.35 -4.04 14.08
CA GLY A 324 5.76 -3.83 14.41
C GLY A 324 6.67 -4.05 13.19
N GLY A 325 7.69 -4.90 13.37
CA GLY A 325 8.68 -5.23 12.33
C GLY A 325 8.12 -5.96 11.10
N ALA A 326 6.91 -6.53 11.16
CA ALA A 326 6.25 -7.18 10.02
C ALA A 326 5.56 -6.19 9.06
N PHE A 327 5.62 -4.88 9.36
CA PHE A 327 5.06 -3.81 8.52
C PHE A 327 5.49 -3.86 7.07
N TYR A 328 6.73 -4.27 6.79
CA TYR A 328 7.25 -4.29 5.43
C TYR A 328 6.32 -5.11 4.51
N ARG A 329 5.68 -6.18 5.03
CA ARG A 329 4.69 -6.98 4.30
C ARG A 329 3.44 -6.22 3.91
N GLN A 330 3.09 -5.08 4.50
CA GLN A 330 1.80 -4.41 4.21
C GLN A 330 1.97 -2.97 3.71
N ARG A 331 3.13 -2.69 3.10
CA ARG A 331 3.51 -1.37 2.59
C ARG A 331 2.96 -1.01 1.20
N SER A 332 2.30 -1.93 0.51
CA SER A 332 1.77 -1.77 -0.86
C SER A 332 0.95 -0.48 -1.07
N LEU A 333 0.00 -0.21 -0.16
CA LEU A 333 -0.82 1.02 -0.20
C LEU A 333 0.05 2.26 -0.01
N LEU A 334 0.97 2.24 0.96
CA LEU A 334 1.84 3.37 1.28
C LEU A 334 2.85 3.64 0.15
N GLU A 335 3.37 2.58 -0.48
CA GLU A 335 4.21 2.65 -1.68
C GLU A 335 3.47 3.37 -2.80
N CYS A 336 2.23 2.96 -3.09
CA CYS A 336 1.41 3.58 -4.12
C CYS A 336 1.10 5.06 -3.81
N MET A 337 0.75 5.38 -2.56
CA MET A 337 0.53 6.77 -2.15
C MET A 337 1.80 7.61 -2.31
N LEU A 338 2.95 7.11 -1.85
CA LEU A 338 4.22 7.82 -2.00
C LEU A 338 4.59 8.02 -3.47
N LEU A 339 4.39 7.02 -4.33
CA LEU A 339 4.62 7.14 -5.78
C LEU A 339 3.73 8.23 -6.39
N ILE A 340 2.45 8.25 -6.07
CA ILE A 340 1.53 9.31 -6.53
C ILE A 340 2.05 10.68 -6.06
N LEU A 341 2.36 10.82 -4.77
CA LEU A 341 2.84 12.10 -4.24
C LEU A 341 4.15 12.55 -4.90
N VAL A 342 5.08 11.63 -5.14
CA VAL A 342 6.33 11.90 -5.87
C VAL A 342 6.03 12.40 -7.28
N VAL A 343 5.19 11.70 -8.05
CA VAL A 343 4.85 12.09 -9.43
C VAL A 343 4.13 13.44 -9.49
N LEU A 344 3.22 13.70 -8.56
CA LEU A 344 2.43 14.92 -8.56
C LEU A 344 3.26 16.14 -8.14
N TYR A 345 4.01 16.02 -7.05
CA TYR A 345 4.60 17.17 -6.37
C TYR A 345 6.09 17.39 -6.66
N LEU A 346 6.76 16.45 -7.34
CA LEU A 346 8.14 16.61 -7.79
C LEU A 346 8.24 16.76 -9.31
N PRO A 347 8.50 17.99 -9.82
CA PRO A 347 8.96 18.21 -11.17
C PRO A 347 10.44 17.84 -11.22
N LEU A 348 10.74 16.55 -11.30
CA LEU A 348 12.11 16.10 -11.52
C LEU A 348 12.33 15.95 -13.01
N SER A 349 13.41 16.54 -13.53
CA SER A 349 13.97 16.03 -14.76
C SER A 349 14.43 14.59 -14.52
N PRO A 350 14.34 13.68 -15.51
CA PRO A 350 14.77 12.29 -15.36
C PRO A 350 16.18 12.19 -14.76
N ALA A 351 17.11 13.06 -15.20
CA ALA A 351 18.47 13.12 -14.66
C ALA A 351 18.55 13.46 -13.17
N LYS A 352 17.76 14.44 -12.68
CA LYS A 352 17.74 14.80 -11.25
C LYS A 352 17.05 13.73 -10.40
N ALA A 353 16.02 13.05 -10.93
CA ALA A 353 15.41 11.90 -10.26
C ALA A 353 16.41 10.75 -10.17
N MET A 354 17.05 10.39 -11.28
CA MET A 354 18.05 9.32 -11.35
C MET A 354 19.23 9.57 -10.42
N MET A 355 19.84 10.76 -10.45
CA MET A 355 20.93 11.11 -9.53
C MET A 355 20.52 10.95 -8.07
N ARG A 356 19.31 11.40 -7.74
CA ARG A 356 18.76 11.27 -6.38
C ARG A 356 18.57 9.82 -5.97
N ILE A 357 17.98 9.01 -6.85
CA ILE A 357 17.78 7.58 -6.64
C ILE A 357 19.14 6.87 -6.50
N HIS A 358 20.12 7.18 -7.34
CA HIS A 358 21.46 6.55 -7.29
C HIS A 358 22.21 6.86 -5.99
N VAL A 359 22.22 8.12 -5.55
CA VAL A 359 22.86 8.51 -4.28
C VAL A 359 22.28 7.74 -3.12
N TRP A 360 20.95 7.60 -3.11
CA TRP A 360 20.28 6.91 -2.03
C TRP A 360 20.46 5.39 -2.15
N LEU A 361 20.32 4.79 -3.35
CA LEU A 361 20.58 3.36 -3.56
C LEU A 361 22.00 2.98 -3.15
N ALA A 362 22.98 3.84 -3.39
CA ALA A 362 24.35 3.64 -2.92
C ALA A 362 24.44 3.71 -1.38
N ALA A 363 23.76 4.67 -0.74
CA ALA A 363 23.66 4.73 0.72
C ALA A 363 22.95 3.49 1.30
N ILE A 364 21.99 2.90 0.57
CA ILE A 364 21.31 1.68 1.04
C ILE A 364 22.07 0.42 0.79
N ALA A 365 22.75 0.31 -0.36
CA ALA A 365 23.64 -0.79 -0.61
C ALA A 365 24.67 -0.84 0.52
N ALA A 366 25.10 0.34 0.99
CA ALA A 366 25.94 0.45 2.17
C ALA A 366 25.30 -0.12 3.44
N VAL A 367 24.09 0.31 3.78
CA VAL A 367 23.38 -0.18 4.96
C VAL A 367 23.09 -1.69 4.84
N ALA A 368 22.68 -2.18 3.67
CA ALA A 368 22.38 -3.57 3.41
C ALA A 368 23.63 -4.46 3.52
N VAL A 369 24.77 -4.01 2.99
CA VAL A 369 26.06 -4.71 3.14
C VAL A 369 26.46 -4.80 4.61
N VAL A 370 26.28 -3.72 5.38
CA VAL A 370 26.59 -3.68 6.83
C VAL A 370 25.64 -4.53 7.67
N HIS A 371 24.38 -4.64 7.25
CA HIS A 371 23.38 -5.46 7.93
C HIS A 371 23.39 -6.92 7.50
N SER A 372 24.03 -7.27 6.38
CA SER A 372 24.11 -8.65 5.91
C SER A 372 25.19 -9.41 6.69
N PRO A 373 24.80 -10.39 7.53
CA PRO A 373 25.75 -11.17 8.31
C PRO A 373 26.67 -12.05 7.42
N HIS A 374 26.28 -12.28 6.17
CA HIS A 374 27.07 -13.04 5.20
C HIS A 374 28.09 -12.19 4.45
N LEU A 375 27.80 -10.90 4.21
CA LEU A 375 28.69 -9.99 3.48
C LEU A 375 29.68 -9.27 4.39
N THR A 376 29.27 -8.97 5.63
CA THR A 376 30.13 -8.35 6.64
C THR A 376 30.03 -9.11 7.98
N PRO A 377 30.62 -10.33 8.05
CA PRO A 377 30.45 -11.21 9.20
C PRO A 377 31.09 -10.68 10.49
N THR A 378 32.09 -9.79 10.38
CA THR A 378 32.82 -9.24 11.52
C THR A 378 32.53 -7.76 11.73
N ALA A 379 32.60 -7.28 12.98
CA ALA A 379 32.47 -5.85 13.29
C ALA A 379 33.45 -5.00 12.47
N TRP A 380 34.68 -5.49 12.27
CA TRP A 380 35.69 -4.84 11.45
C TRP A 380 35.29 -4.71 9.97
N SER A 381 34.74 -5.77 9.37
CA SER A 381 34.24 -5.72 7.99
C SER A 381 33.07 -4.76 7.82
N LYS A 382 32.24 -4.57 8.86
CA LYS A 382 31.17 -3.56 8.89
C LYS A 382 31.73 -2.14 8.91
N TYR A 383 32.73 -1.87 9.76
CA TYR A 383 33.40 -0.56 9.80
C TYR A 383 34.10 -0.24 8.47
N LEU A 384 34.80 -1.21 7.89
CA LEU A 384 35.45 -1.06 6.58
C LEU A 384 34.43 -0.75 5.48
N ALA A 385 33.30 -1.47 5.46
CA ALA A 385 32.22 -1.23 4.51
C ALA A 385 31.63 0.18 4.67
N VAL A 386 31.34 0.61 5.90
CA VAL A 386 30.86 1.97 6.19
C VAL A 386 31.86 3.02 5.71
N CYS A 387 33.16 2.84 5.95
CA CYS A 387 34.20 3.78 5.52
C CYS A 387 34.32 3.86 3.99
N VAL A 388 34.37 2.71 3.30
CA VAL A 388 34.46 2.64 1.83
C VAL A 388 33.23 3.26 1.18
N LEU A 389 32.04 2.93 1.68
CA LEU A 389 30.78 3.44 1.14
C LEU A 389 30.54 4.91 1.49
N GLY A 390 30.94 5.33 2.69
CA GLY A 390 30.93 6.72 3.14
C GLY A 390 31.86 7.63 2.34
N LEU A 391 32.92 7.10 1.73
CA LEU A 391 33.83 7.83 0.83
C LEU A 391 33.42 7.75 -0.65
N ALA A 392 32.91 6.60 -1.10
CA ALA A 392 32.50 6.39 -2.48
C ALA A 392 31.27 7.21 -2.90
N VAL A 393 30.28 7.37 -2.01
CA VAL A 393 29.04 8.12 -2.31
C VAL A 393 29.30 9.62 -2.54
N PRO A 394 30.08 10.33 -1.69
CA PRO A 394 30.48 11.71 -1.94
C PRO A 394 31.37 11.90 -3.17
N LEU A 395 32.27 10.95 -3.46
CA LEU A 395 33.13 11.00 -4.65
C LEU A 395 32.34 10.80 -5.95
N ALA A 396 31.36 9.88 -5.96
CA ALA A 396 30.42 9.77 -7.06
C ALA A 396 29.59 11.06 -7.23
N PHE A 397 29.22 11.72 -6.12
CA PHE A 397 28.49 12.98 -6.12
C PHE A 397 29.28 14.15 -6.74
N THR A 398 30.57 14.26 -6.44
CA THR A 398 31.43 15.31 -7.02
C THR A 398 31.71 15.06 -8.50
N CYS A 399 31.87 13.80 -8.91
CA CYS A 399 32.05 13.42 -10.31
C CYS A 399 30.78 13.68 -11.16
N VAL A 400 29.58 13.33 -10.69
CA VAL A 400 28.33 13.60 -11.42
C VAL A 400 28.02 15.09 -11.51
N ARG A 401 28.34 15.86 -10.45
CA ARG A 401 28.10 17.31 -10.43
C ARG A 401 29.06 18.09 -11.33
N ARG A 402 30.29 17.57 -11.54
CA ARG A 402 31.30 18.14 -12.45
C ARG A 402 31.18 17.62 -13.88
N GLY A 403 30.66 16.40 -14.05
CA GLY A 403 30.54 15.69 -15.32
C GLY A 403 29.18 15.78 -16.01
N ALA A 404 28.18 16.48 -15.46
CA ALA A 404 26.96 16.84 -16.17
C ALA A 404 27.22 18.12 -16.99
N PRO A 405 27.72 18.01 -18.23
CA PRO A 405 28.14 19.15 -18.99
C PRO A 405 26.89 19.83 -19.54
N ARG A 406 27.08 21.06 -19.99
CA ARG A 406 26.14 21.98 -20.64
C ARG A 406 25.42 21.43 -21.90
N LEU A 407 25.39 20.12 -22.13
CA LEU A 407 24.87 19.43 -23.32
C LEU A 407 23.34 19.32 -23.40
N PHE A 408 22.58 19.66 -22.35
CA PHE A 408 21.10 19.69 -22.40
C PHE A 408 20.53 21.12 -22.52
N ARG A 409 21.35 22.06 -22.98
CA ARG A 409 20.92 23.42 -23.33
C ARG A 409 20.80 23.54 -24.85
N GLU A 410 20.08 22.63 -25.50
CA GLU A 410 19.68 22.79 -26.90
C GLU A 410 18.15 22.75 -27.05
N ARG A 411 17.64 23.89 -27.51
CA ARG A 411 16.50 24.09 -28.43
C ARG A 411 15.11 23.65 -27.97
N HIS A 412 14.44 24.55 -27.25
CA HIS A 412 13.02 24.83 -27.48
C HIS A 412 12.82 26.35 -27.46
N THR A 413 13.10 26.97 -28.59
CA THR A 413 12.30 28.10 -29.13
C THR A 413 11.10 27.52 -29.85
#